data_AF-A0A5J4PPE2-F1
#
_entry.id   AF-A0A5J4PPE2-F1
#
_cell.length_a   1.000
_cell.length_b   1.000
_cell.length_c   1.000
_cell.angle_alpha   90.00
_cell.angle_beta   90.00
_cell.angle_gamma   90.00
#
_symmetry.space_group_name_H-M   'P 1'
#
loop_
_entity.id
_entity.type
_entity.pdbx_description
1 polymer ?
#
loop_
_entity_poly.entity_id
_entity_poly.type
_entity_poly.pdbx_seq_one_letter_code
_entity_poly.pdbx_strand_id
1 'polypeptide(L)'
;MTYVKEKWKQAIDAINDALNICSVNGIKLYTYEKEPFIYDREDFDANRAKMQTLYDLRMVICDPWNSELVWGYSGIDYYNQGELAHSSNMRLPSGSEFSSGVRGTAEYSWQWMGATYQMVERYYTKNGLPITEDRTFDISSVYEIITTPGVMDPEYTDIRGIVQPGVQTIRLYMDREPRFYANLGITGGYWRAHSFRIPTLMFGGAYGGYNSAQHSTDFFCTGIGIQKFVHPESTSGAWQRTIKYPYPIIRLADLYLMKAEALNEYNDAPTQEVYNAINLVRERAGIPRVESVWA
;
A
#
# COMPACT_ATOMS: atom_id res chain seq x y z
N MET A 1 -23.59 25.73 -10.08
CA MET A 1 -23.61 24.85 -11.26
C MET A 1 -24.84 23.97 -11.15
N THR A 2 -25.66 23.88 -12.19
CA THR A 2 -26.85 23.01 -12.21
C THR A 2 -26.43 21.58 -12.52
N TYR A 3 -26.96 20.59 -11.80
CA TYR A 3 -26.75 19.18 -12.07
C TYR A 3 -27.31 18.81 -13.46
N VAL A 4 -26.52 18.08 -14.26
CA VAL A 4 -26.90 17.63 -15.61
C VAL A 4 -26.61 16.13 -15.70
N LYS A 5 -27.66 15.30 -15.57
CA LYS A 5 -27.60 13.83 -15.58
C LYS A 5 -26.88 13.26 -16.80
N GLU A 6 -27.05 13.91 -17.95
CA GLU A 6 -26.44 13.50 -19.23
C GLU A 6 -24.90 13.51 -19.21
N LYS A 7 -24.27 14.29 -18.33
CA LYS A 7 -22.80 14.27 -18.19
C LYS A 7 -22.29 12.92 -17.69
N TRP A 8 -23.07 12.25 -16.83
CA TRP A 8 -22.72 10.90 -16.37
C TRP A 8 -22.82 9.88 -17.48
N LYS A 9 -23.82 10.02 -18.38
CA LYS A 9 -23.93 9.15 -19.56
C LYS A 9 -22.70 9.27 -20.47
N GLN A 10 -22.26 10.49 -20.75
CA GLN A 10 -21.05 10.74 -21.55
C GLN A 10 -19.80 10.16 -20.89
N ALA A 11 -19.68 10.28 -19.56
CA ALA A 11 -18.58 9.67 -18.82
C ALA A 11 -18.62 8.13 -18.91
N ILE A 12 -19.78 7.51 -18.72
CA ILE A 12 -19.96 6.05 -18.84
C ILE A 12 -19.52 5.57 -20.23
N ASP A 13 -19.93 6.26 -21.29
CA ASP A 13 -19.61 5.87 -22.66
C ASP A 13 -18.10 5.97 -22.93
N ALA A 14 -17.47 7.09 -22.54
CA ALA A 14 -16.03 7.26 -22.67
C ALA A 14 -15.23 6.23 -21.86
N ILE A 15 -15.69 5.89 -20.65
CA ILE A 15 -15.05 4.87 -19.80
C ILE A 15 -15.20 3.48 -20.42
N ASN A 16 -16.36 3.16 -20.98
CA ASN A 16 -16.59 1.87 -21.66
C ASN A 16 -15.69 1.73 -22.89
N ASP A 17 -15.55 2.79 -23.69
CA ASP A 17 -14.62 2.81 -24.83
C ASP A 17 -13.17 2.61 -24.37
N ALA A 18 -12.76 3.31 -23.31
CA ALA A 18 -11.42 3.14 -22.73
C ALA A 18 -11.18 1.71 -22.21
N LEU A 19 -12.15 1.11 -21.51
CA LEU A 19 -12.08 -0.27 -21.04
C LEU A 19 -11.99 -1.27 -22.20
N ASN A 20 -12.74 -1.04 -23.28
CA ASN A 20 -12.67 -1.87 -24.49
C ASN A 20 -11.27 -1.79 -25.13
N ILE A 21 -10.71 -0.59 -25.26
CA ILE A 21 -9.34 -0.38 -25.76
C ILE A 21 -8.34 -1.11 -24.86
N CYS A 22 -8.47 -0.99 -23.53
CA CYS A 22 -7.61 -1.68 -22.58
C CYS A 22 -7.66 -3.20 -22.77
N SER A 23 -8.86 -3.77 -22.87
CA SER A 23 -9.08 -5.21 -23.06
C SER A 23 -8.43 -5.73 -24.34
N VAL A 24 -8.66 -5.04 -25.47
CA VAL A 24 -8.10 -5.42 -26.78
C VAL A 24 -6.55 -5.34 -26.79
N ASN A 25 -5.97 -4.46 -25.99
CA ASN A 25 -4.51 -4.29 -25.87
C ASN A 25 -3.89 -5.13 -24.73
N GLY A 26 -4.65 -6.01 -24.09
CA GLY A 26 -4.14 -6.92 -23.06
C GLY A 26 -3.84 -6.26 -21.70
N ILE A 27 -4.36 -5.06 -21.45
CA ILE A 27 -4.27 -4.40 -20.14
C ILE A 27 -5.19 -5.15 -19.15
N LYS A 28 -4.63 -5.56 -18.01
CA LYS A 28 -5.31 -6.35 -16.98
C LYS A 28 -4.96 -5.85 -15.58
N LEU A 29 -5.81 -6.12 -14.59
CA LEU A 29 -5.49 -5.82 -13.20
C LEU A 29 -4.20 -6.55 -12.81
N TYR A 30 -3.36 -5.86 -12.06
CA TYR A 30 -2.00 -6.30 -11.79
C TYR A 30 -1.96 -7.49 -10.83
N THR A 31 -1.11 -8.45 -11.17
CA THR A 31 -0.67 -9.55 -10.31
C THR A 31 0.84 -9.64 -10.42
N TYR A 32 1.53 -9.81 -9.29
CA TYR A 32 2.96 -10.01 -9.23
C TYR A 32 3.29 -11.45 -9.63
N GLU A 33 3.87 -11.62 -10.82
CA GLU A 33 4.17 -12.93 -11.41
C GLU A 33 5.66 -13.34 -11.26
N LYS A 34 6.50 -12.47 -10.68
CA LYS A 34 7.94 -12.74 -10.47
C LYS A 34 8.16 -13.51 -9.17
N GLU A 35 9.38 -13.97 -8.95
CA GLU A 35 9.79 -14.57 -7.68
C GLU A 35 9.73 -13.54 -6.53
N PRO A 36 9.32 -13.93 -5.32
CA PRO A 36 9.38 -13.05 -4.16
C PRO A 36 10.83 -12.72 -3.81
N PHE A 37 11.02 -11.56 -3.18
CA PHE A 37 12.34 -11.13 -2.73
C PHE A 37 12.90 -12.13 -1.71
N ILE A 38 14.23 -12.30 -1.70
CA ILE A 38 14.91 -13.36 -0.94
C ILE A 38 14.51 -13.33 0.55
N TYR A 39 14.44 -12.15 1.16
CA TYR A 39 14.10 -11.96 2.57
C TYR A 39 12.66 -12.33 2.95
N ASP A 40 11.77 -12.56 1.97
CA ASP A 40 10.37 -12.90 2.19
C ASP A 40 10.05 -14.34 1.79
N ARG A 41 10.95 -15.08 1.11
CA ARG A 41 10.64 -16.40 0.52
C ARG A 41 10.03 -17.38 1.52
N GLU A 42 10.62 -17.49 2.71
CA GLU A 42 10.12 -18.41 3.74
C GLU A 42 8.67 -18.08 4.15
N ASP A 43 8.38 -16.79 4.40
CA ASP A 43 7.04 -16.37 4.80
C ASP A 43 6.06 -16.35 3.62
N PHE A 44 6.56 -16.14 2.40
CA PHE A 44 5.78 -16.28 1.18
C PHE A 44 5.34 -17.73 0.96
N ASP A 45 6.21 -18.70 1.22
CA ASP A 45 5.84 -20.12 1.12
C ASP A 45 4.88 -20.54 2.25
N ALA A 46 5.09 -20.03 3.47
CA ALA A 46 4.25 -20.34 4.63
C ALA A 46 2.87 -19.66 4.58
N ASN A 47 2.74 -18.46 4.00
CA ASN A 47 1.51 -17.67 3.95
C ASN A 47 1.21 -17.18 2.51
N ARG A 48 1.27 -18.12 1.55
CA ARG A 48 1.26 -17.83 0.11
C ARG A 48 0.14 -16.93 -0.36
N ALA A 49 -1.09 -17.20 0.05
CA ALA A 49 -2.24 -16.43 -0.42
C ALA A 49 -2.16 -14.96 0.02
N LYS A 50 -1.88 -14.69 1.30
CA LYS A 50 -1.84 -13.32 1.83
C LYS A 50 -0.58 -12.58 1.39
N MET A 51 0.56 -13.27 1.31
CA MET A 51 1.81 -12.70 0.81
C MET A 51 1.72 -12.38 -0.69
N GLN A 52 1.07 -13.22 -1.51
CA GLN A 52 0.78 -12.89 -2.90
C GLN A 52 -0.05 -11.59 -3.00
N THR A 53 -1.16 -11.49 -2.26
CA THR A 53 -1.97 -10.26 -2.24
C THR A 53 -1.15 -9.04 -1.78
N LEU A 54 -0.30 -9.20 -0.78
CA LEU A 54 0.60 -8.14 -0.32
C LEU A 54 1.53 -7.68 -1.45
N TYR A 55 2.13 -8.60 -2.20
CA TYR A 55 3.03 -8.30 -3.32
C TYR A 55 2.30 -7.64 -4.48
N ASP A 56 1.12 -8.15 -4.86
CA ASP A 56 0.26 -7.55 -5.88
C ASP A 56 -0.01 -6.07 -5.54
N LEU A 57 -0.37 -5.79 -4.29
CA LEU A 57 -0.67 -4.44 -3.83
C LEU A 57 0.57 -3.56 -3.63
N ARG A 58 1.70 -4.15 -3.24
CA ARG A 58 2.95 -3.42 -2.99
C ARG A 58 3.61 -3.00 -4.30
N MET A 59 3.48 -3.83 -5.34
CA MET A 59 4.19 -3.69 -6.61
C MET A 59 3.33 -3.07 -7.72
N VAL A 60 2.00 -2.97 -7.57
CA VAL A 60 1.10 -2.36 -8.59
C VAL A 60 1.51 -0.93 -8.99
N ILE A 61 2.17 -0.18 -8.11
CA ILE A 61 2.66 1.18 -8.42
C ILE A 61 4.10 1.16 -8.90
N CYS A 62 4.98 0.36 -8.28
CA CYS A 62 6.42 0.47 -8.47
C CYS A 62 7.02 -0.56 -9.44
N ASP A 63 6.28 -1.59 -9.87
CA ASP A 63 6.74 -2.48 -10.94
C ASP A 63 6.68 -1.75 -12.29
N PRO A 64 7.83 -1.53 -12.96
CA PRO A 64 7.90 -0.73 -14.18
C PRO A 64 7.04 -1.32 -15.31
N TRP A 65 6.26 -0.46 -15.97
CA TRP A 65 5.45 -0.82 -17.16
C TRP A 65 4.57 -2.06 -16.96
N ASN A 66 3.99 -2.17 -15.77
CA ASN A 66 3.16 -3.31 -15.42
C ASN A 66 1.82 -3.35 -16.18
N SER A 67 1.14 -4.49 -16.08
CA SER A 67 -0.06 -4.79 -16.86
C SER A 67 -1.30 -3.93 -16.55
N GLU A 68 -1.31 -3.19 -15.43
CA GLU A 68 -2.43 -2.35 -15.00
C GLU A 68 -2.25 -0.87 -15.41
N LEU A 69 -1.06 -0.48 -15.84
CA LEU A 69 -0.74 0.89 -16.24
C LEU A 69 -1.36 1.23 -17.59
N VAL A 70 -2.27 2.22 -17.62
CA VAL A 70 -2.89 2.73 -18.84
C VAL A 70 -2.14 3.96 -19.34
N TRP A 71 -1.87 4.90 -18.43
CA TRP A 71 -1.09 6.09 -18.71
C TRP A 71 -0.14 6.37 -17.56
N GLY A 72 1.16 6.28 -17.83
CA GLY A 72 2.21 6.62 -16.88
C GLY A 72 2.97 7.89 -17.24
N TYR A 73 3.30 8.70 -16.24
CA TYR A 73 4.23 9.81 -16.36
C TYR A 73 5.67 9.29 -16.35
N SER A 74 6.35 9.38 -17.50
CA SER A 74 7.74 8.94 -17.68
C SER A 74 8.77 10.08 -17.66
N GLY A 75 8.33 11.34 -17.54
CA GLY A 75 9.20 12.53 -17.46
C GLY A 75 9.86 12.70 -16.09
N ILE A 76 10.37 11.61 -15.52
CA ILE A 76 10.96 11.57 -14.18
C ILE A 76 12.40 12.06 -14.19
N ASP A 77 12.79 12.78 -13.13
CA ASP A 77 14.17 13.24 -12.96
C ASP A 77 15.02 12.10 -12.39
N TYR A 78 15.79 11.49 -13.29
CA TYR A 78 16.58 10.33 -12.95
C TYR A 78 17.74 10.65 -11.99
N TYR A 79 18.29 11.86 -12.06
CA TYR A 79 19.55 12.21 -11.41
C TYR A 79 19.38 12.99 -10.11
N ASN A 80 18.22 13.61 -9.90
CA ASN A 80 17.92 14.35 -8.68
C ASN A 80 17.00 13.58 -7.73
N GLN A 81 16.91 14.12 -6.51
CA GLN A 81 16.32 13.44 -5.36
C GLN A 81 14.99 14.03 -4.87
N GLY A 82 14.12 14.48 -5.78
CA GLY A 82 12.87 15.20 -5.46
C GLY A 82 11.55 14.45 -5.68
N GLU A 83 11.57 13.13 -5.85
CA GLU A 83 10.37 12.36 -6.19
C GLU A 83 9.57 11.85 -4.98
N LEU A 84 8.33 11.39 -5.22
CA LEU A 84 7.48 10.77 -4.20
C LEU A 84 8.17 9.57 -3.53
N ALA A 85 8.85 8.73 -4.31
CA ALA A 85 9.59 7.59 -3.78
C ALA A 85 10.69 8.01 -2.79
N HIS A 86 11.47 9.05 -3.10
CA HIS A 86 12.56 9.50 -2.23
C HIS A 86 12.05 10.17 -0.96
N SER A 87 11.01 10.99 -1.10
CA SER A 87 10.39 11.70 0.03
C SER A 87 9.67 10.74 0.99
N SER A 88 9.17 9.61 0.50
CA SER A 88 8.49 8.61 1.33
C SER A 88 9.40 7.48 1.83
N ASN A 89 10.56 7.23 1.20
CA ASN A 89 11.43 6.14 1.60
C ASN A 89 12.08 6.38 2.97
N MET A 90 12.20 5.30 3.74
CA MET A 90 12.97 5.29 4.98
C MET A 90 14.46 5.08 4.72
N ARG A 91 15.29 5.63 5.60
CA ARG A 91 16.74 5.39 5.58
C ARG A 91 17.03 3.95 5.98
N LEU A 92 18.13 3.42 5.45
CA LEU A 92 18.66 2.14 5.90
C LEU A 92 19.07 2.26 7.39
N PRO A 93 18.48 1.46 8.30
CA PRO A 93 18.88 1.49 9.70
C PRO A 93 20.32 1.05 9.89
N SER A 94 20.98 1.53 10.96
CA SER A 94 22.39 1.25 11.23
C SER A 94 22.64 -0.07 11.98
N GLY A 95 21.78 -1.07 11.80
CA GLY A 95 21.90 -2.40 12.41
C GLY A 95 22.99 -3.23 11.74
N SER A 96 23.64 -4.13 12.49
CA SER A 96 24.64 -5.04 11.92
C SER A 96 24.03 -5.97 10.87
N GLU A 97 22.74 -6.28 11.00
CA GLU A 97 21.94 -7.09 10.08
C GLU A 97 21.63 -6.40 8.73
N PHE A 98 21.77 -5.08 8.64
CA PHE A 98 21.43 -4.31 7.43
C PHE A 98 22.65 -3.71 6.73
N SER A 99 23.58 -3.19 7.51
CA SER A 99 24.67 -2.38 6.97
C SER A 99 26.02 -2.65 7.62
N SER A 100 26.15 -3.78 8.33
CA SER A 100 27.34 -4.09 9.14
C SER A 100 27.69 -2.94 10.10
N GLY A 101 26.68 -2.21 10.58
CA GLY A 101 26.84 -1.05 11.47
C GLY A 101 27.15 0.28 10.77
N VAL A 102 27.33 0.29 9.44
CA VAL A 102 27.56 1.52 8.67
C VAL A 102 26.25 2.28 8.46
N ARG A 103 26.18 3.54 8.82
CA ARG A 103 24.93 4.32 8.66
C ARG A 103 24.66 4.58 7.18
N GLY A 104 23.42 4.34 6.75
CA GLY A 104 22.95 4.83 5.45
C GLY A 104 22.93 6.34 5.43
N THR A 105 23.10 6.93 4.24
CA THR A 105 22.99 8.38 4.06
C THR A 105 21.53 8.78 3.83
N ALA A 106 21.23 10.08 3.98
CA ALA A 106 19.87 10.58 3.81
C ALA A 106 19.44 10.71 2.35
N GLU A 107 20.39 10.83 1.41
CA GLU A 107 20.06 11.06 0.00
C GLU A 107 19.17 9.93 -0.53
N TYR A 108 18.13 10.29 -1.30
CA TYR A 108 17.14 9.38 -1.86
C TYR A 108 16.24 8.62 -0.85
N SER A 109 16.36 8.90 0.46
CA SER A 109 15.53 8.33 1.54
C SER A 109 15.24 9.36 2.64
N TRP A 110 14.38 10.31 2.34
CA TRP A 110 14.22 11.51 3.15
C TRP A 110 13.26 11.40 4.34
N GLN A 111 12.33 10.44 4.33
CA GLN A 111 11.32 10.30 5.40
C GLN A 111 10.45 11.55 5.64
N TRP A 112 10.21 12.37 4.61
CA TRP A 112 9.39 13.58 4.70
C TRP A 112 7.90 13.29 4.61
N MET A 113 7.51 12.27 3.86
CA MET A 113 6.10 11.98 3.56
C MET A 113 5.55 10.86 4.43
N GLY A 114 4.92 11.25 5.54
CA GLY A 114 4.15 10.36 6.40
C GLY A 114 2.65 10.44 6.15
N ALA A 115 1.91 9.42 6.58
CA ALA A 115 0.45 9.42 6.56
C ALA A 115 -0.13 10.01 7.86
N THR A 116 -1.31 10.60 7.79
CA THR A 116 -2.05 11.05 8.98
C THR A 116 -2.88 9.91 9.58
N TYR A 117 -3.22 10.02 10.86
CA TYR A 117 -4.17 9.12 11.51
C TYR A 117 -5.54 9.10 10.80
N GLN A 118 -6.00 10.24 10.28
CA GLN A 118 -7.25 10.30 9.53
C GLN A 118 -7.21 9.47 8.25
N MET A 119 -6.05 9.37 7.58
CA MET A 119 -5.89 8.49 6.42
C MET A 119 -5.84 7.02 6.83
N VAL A 120 -5.15 6.73 7.93
CA VAL A 120 -5.07 5.37 8.53
C VAL A 120 -6.43 4.83 8.90
N GLU A 121 -7.32 5.66 9.47
CA GLU A 121 -8.68 5.28 9.86
C GLU A 121 -9.60 5.01 8.65
N ARG A 122 -9.28 5.55 7.46
CA ARG A 122 -10.07 5.34 6.23
C ARG A 122 -9.86 3.99 5.55
N TYR A 123 -8.75 3.31 5.85
CA TYR A 123 -8.59 1.92 5.39
C TYR A 123 -9.68 1.04 6.00
N TYR A 124 -10.14 0.05 5.25
CA TYR A 124 -11.12 -0.89 5.78
C TYR A 124 -10.51 -1.80 6.86
N THR A 125 -11.37 -2.42 7.65
CA THR A 125 -11.02 -3.59 8.45
C THR A 125 -10.74 -4.79 7.52
N LYS A 126 -10.26 -5.90 8.08
CA LYS A 126 -10.06 -7.17 7.35
C LYS A 126 -11.36 -7.70 6.72
N ASN A 127 -12.51 -7.30 7.24
CA ASN A 127 -13.82 -7.66 6.71
C ASN A 127 -14.26 -6.76 5.54
N GLY A 128 -13.47 -5.76 5.16
CA GLY A 128 -13.77 -4.86 4.05
C GLY A 128 -14.85 -3.82 4.34
N LEU A 129 -15.07 -3.51 5.63
CA LEU A 129 -15.99 -2.48 6.13
C LEU A 129 -15.21 -1.29 6.71
N PRO A 130 -15.77 -0.06 6.68
CA PRO A 130 -15.21 1.05 7.44
C PRO A 130 -15.13 0.70 8.92
N ILE A 131 -14.13 1.23 9.63
CA ILE A 131 -13.92 0.93 11.06
C ILE A 131 -15.12 1.31 11.95
N THR A 132 -15.96 2.26 11.50
CA THR A 132 -17.17 2.69 12.21
C THR A 132 -18.37 1.77 11.98
N GLU A 133 -18.30 0.92 10.95
CA GLU A 133 -19.40 0.05 10.51
C GLU A 133 -19.14 -1.42 10.87
N ASP A 134 -17.88 -1.78 11.10
CA ASP A 134 -17.49 -3.13 11.49
C ASP A 134 -17.68 -3.36 12.99
N ARG A 135 -18.74 -4.10 13.35
CA ARG A 135 -19.06 -4.46 14.75
C ARG A 135 -18.00 -5.33 15.43
N THR A 136 -17.13 -5.97 14.67
CA THR A 136 -16.03 -6.79 15.21
C THR A 136 -14.79 -5.95 15.53
N PHE A 137 -14.76 -4.69 15.10
CA PHE A 137 -13.66 -3.77 15.34
C PHE A 137 -14.04 -2.78 16.45
N ASP A 138 -13.47 -2.98 17.64
CA ASP A 138 -13.79 -2.12 18.79
C ASP A 138 -13.12 -0.74 18.65
N ILE A 139 -13.92 0.23 18.19
CA ILE A 139 -13.48 1.62 17.98
C ILE A 139 -13.03 2.30 19.28
N SER A 140 -13.54 1.88 20.43
CA SER A 140 -13.23 2.52 21.72
C SER A 140 -11.81 2.24 22.22
N SER A 141 -11.20 1.15 21.73
CA SER A 141 -9.88 0.67 22.14
C SER A 141 -8.80 0.78 21.06
N VAL A 142 -9.05 1.51 19.97
CA VAL A 142 -8.13 1.58 18.81
C VAL A 142 -6.74 2.11 19.15
N TYR A 143 -6.64 2.95 20.18
CA TYR A 143 -5.36 3.52 20.64
C TYR A 143 -4.74 2.76 21.80
N GLU A 144 -5.34 1.65 22.25
CA GLU A 144 -4.75 0.80 23.27
C GLU A 144 -3.51 0.08 22.72
N ILE A 145 -2.48 0.01 23.58
CA ILE A 145 -1.27 -0.75 23.30
C ILE A 145 -1.57 -2.23 23.52
N ILE A 146 -1.25 -3.03 22.51
CA ILE A 146 -1.35 -4.49 22.53
C ILE A 146 -0.02 -5.10 22.10
N THR A 147 0.17 -6.38 22.40
CA THR A 147 1.29 -7.18 21.89
C THR A 147 0.78 -8.05 20.75
N THR A 148 1.49 -8.05 19.63
CA THR A 148 1.17 -8.93 18.50
C THR A 148 1.40 -10.40 18.87
N PRO A 149 0.67 -11.35 18.25
CA PRO A 149 0.90 -12.78 18.48
C PRO A 149 2.37 -13.17 18.29
N GLY A 150 2.88 -14.07 19.12
CA GLY A 150 4.21 -14.66 18.98
C GLY A 150 4.28 -15.66 17.82
N VAL A 151 5.49 -16.02 17.40
CA VAL A 151 5.72 -16.93 16.25
C VAL A 151 5.03 -18.29 16.41
N MET A 152 4.86 -18.74 17.66
CA MET A 152 4.25 -20.04 17.99
C MET A 152 2.74 -19.96 18.20
N ASP A 153 2.16 -18.75 18.21
CA ASP A 153 0.74 -18.56 18.43
C ASP A 153 -0.02 -18.88 17.13
N PRO A 154 -1.10 -19.69 17.18
CA PRO A 154 -1.88 -20.04 15.99
C PRO A 154 -2.36 -18.82 15.19
N GLU A 155 -2.72 -17.74 15.89
CA GLU A 155 -3.19 -16.47 15.33
C GLU A 155 -2.12 -15.76 14.48
N TYR A 156 -0.83 -16.08 14.67
CA TYR A 156 0.25 -15.47 13.89
C TYR A 156 0.27 -15.96 12.44
N THR A 157 -0.27 -17.16 12.17
CA THR A 157 -0.22 -17.80 10.84
C THR A 157 -0.74 -16.88 9.72
N ASP A 158 -1.86 -16.21 9.96
CA ASP A 158 -2.52 -15.36 8.95
C ASP A 158 -1.80 -14.03 8.70
N ILE A 159 -1.03 -13.55 9.68
CA ILE A 159 -0.31 -12.26 9.63
C ILE A 159 1.21 -12.43 9.48
N ARG A 160 1.67 -13.67 9.34
CA ARG A 160 3.08 -14.03 9.09
C ARG A 160 3.58 -13.33 7.83
N GLY A 161 4.75 -12.69 7.93
CA GLY A 161 5.35 -11.87 6.87
C GLY A 161 4.74 -10.46 6.69
N ILE A 162 3.62 -10.16 7.36
CA ILE A 162 2.90 -8.89 7.26
C ILE A 162 3.15 -8.03 8.51
N VAL A 163 3.03 -8.66 9.69
CA VAL A 163 3.22 -8.03 11.00
C VAL A 163 4.32 -8.78 11.76
N GLN A 164 5.09 -8.06 12.57
CA GLN A 164 6.12 -8.61 13.44
C GLN A 164 5.51 -9.43 14.58
N PRO A 165 6.12 -10.55 14.98
CA PRO A 165 5.64 -11.37 16.08
C PRO A 165 6.08 -10.82 17.45
N GLY A 166 5.20 -10.86 18.46
CA GLY A 166 5.55 -10.56 19.86
C GLY A 166 5.97 -9.12 20.17
N VAL A 167 5.59 -8.13 19.35
CA VAL A 167 5.97 -6.73 19.54
C VAL A 167 4.80 -5.87 19.99
N GLN A 168 5.10 -4.77 20.68
CA GLN A 168 4.06 -3.81 21.07
C GLN A 168 3.67 -2.90 19.90
N THR A 169 2.37 -2.76 19.70
CA THR A 169 1.76 -1.85 18.73
C THR A 169 0.39 -1.37 19.24
N ILE A 170 -0.34 -0.58 18.47
CA ILE A 170 -1.70 -0.16 18.80
C ILE A 170 -2.74 -1.00 18.07
N ARG A 171 -3.92 -1.17 18.68
CA ARG A 171 -5.02 -1.96 18.10
C ARG A 171 -5.46 -1.47 16.71
N LEU A 172 -5.38 -0.16 16.44
CA LEU A 172 -5.69 0.45 15.14
C LEU A 172 -4.91 -0.17 13.96
N TYR A 173 -3.74 -0.73 14.23
CA TYR A 173 -2.85 -1.30 13.22
C TYR A 173 -3.10 -2.77 12.96
N MET A 174 -3.98 -3.41 13.73
CA MET A 174 -4.32 -4.82 13.61
C MET A 174 -5.65 -5.01 12.87
N ASP A 175 -5.87 -6.21 12.33
CA ASP A 175 -7.11 -6.61 11.67
C ASP A 175 -7.58 -5.64 10.57
N ARG A 176 -6.63 -5.04 9.86
CA ARG A 176 -6.87 -4.15 8.71
C ARG A 176 -6.86 -4.91 7.39
N GLU A 177 -7.36 -4.28 6.34
CA GLU A 177 -7.28 -4.83 4.99
C GLU A 177 -5.84 -4.91 4.44
N PRO A 178 -5.54 -5.78 3.46
CA PRO A 178 -4.17 -5.93 2.92
C PRO A 178 -3.53 -4.65 2.38
N ARG A 179 -4.32 -3.73 1.79
CA ARG A 179 -3.82 -2.43 1.30
C ARG A 179 -3.21 -1.57 2.39
N PHE A 180 -3.66 -1.73 3.64
CA PHE A 180 -3.11 -1.04 4.80
C PHE A 180 -1.62 -1.38 4.98
N TYR A 181 -1.31 -2.67 5.08
CA TYR A 181 0.05 -3.16 5.29
C TYR A 181 0.94 -3.04 4.05
N ALA A 182 0.37 -3.09 2.84
CA ALA A 182 1.10 -2.88 1.60
C ALA A 182 1.57 -1.41 1.44
N ASN A 183 0.76 -0.45 1.88
CA ASN A 183 0.99 0.98 1.58
C ASN A 183 1.64 1.74 2.73
N LEU A 184 1.39 1.36 3.98
CA LEU A 184 1.82 2.10 5.17
C LEU A 184 2.95 1.39 5.90
N GLY A 185 3.88 2.17 6.44
CA GLY A 185 4.87 1.72 7.42
C GLY A 185 4.43 2.11 8.82
N ILE A 186 4.32 1.15 9.71
CA ILE A 186 3.74 1.31 11.05
C ILE A 186 4.61 0.63 12.12
N THR A 187 4.45 1.02 13.38
CA THR A 187 5.03 0.27 14.49
C THR A 187 4.50 -1.16 14.49
N GLY A 188 5.42 -2.14 14.50
CA GLY A 188 5.11 -3.56 14.44
C GLY A 188 4.87 -4.10 13.02
N GLY A 189 4.95 -3.26 11.99
CA GLY A 189 4.91 -3.69 10.59
C GLY A 189 6.29 -3.97 9.99
N TYR A 190 6.32 -4.23 8.68
CA TYR A 190 7.57 -4.35 7.92
C TYR A 190 7.66 -3.29 6.83
N TRP A 191 8.85 -2.71 6.68
CA TRP A 191 9.20 -1.86 5.53
C TRP A 191 10.10 -2.64 4.57
N ARG A 192 9.72 -2.67 3.30
CA ARG A 192 10.49 -3.33 2.24
C ARG A 192 11.19 -2.28 1.40
N ALA A 193 12.49 -2.14 1.60
CA ALA A 193 13.38 -1.22 0.89
C ALA A 193 14.84 -1.66 1.10
N HIS A 194 15.75 -1.09 0.33
CA HIS A 194 17.18 -1.40 0.42
C HIS A 194 17.52 -2.87 0.17
N SER A 195 16.65 -3.62 -0.49
CA SER A 195 16.73 -5.09 -0.60
C SER A 195 16.64 -5.82 0.76
N PHE A 196 16.04 -5.18 1.76
CA PHE A 196 15.80 -5.75 3.08
C PHE A 196 14.32 -5.68 3.47
N ARG A 197 13.96 -6.57 4.39
CA ARG A 197 12.75 -6.44 5.21
C ARG A 197 13.13 -5.86 6.57
N ILE A 198 12.76 -4.59 6.77
CA ILE A 198 13.10 -3.84 7.97
C ILE A 198 11.91 -3.93 8.95
N PRO A 199 12.11 -4.46 10.19
CA PRO A 199 11.06 -4.49 11.20
C PRO A 199 10.88 -3.10 11.80
N THR A 200 9.84 -2.37 11.41
CA THR A 200 9.67 -0.99 11.82
C THR A 200 9.11 -0.85 13.23
N LEU A 201 9.77 0.00 14.01
CA LEU A 201 9.32 0.51 15.30
C LEU A 201 9.50 2.02 15.23
N MET A 202 8.40 2.75 15.05
CA MET A 202 8.44 4.19 14.72
C MET A 202 8.71 5.08 15.95
N PHE A 203 9.49 4.56 16.90
CA PHE A 203 9.92 5.23 18.12
C PHE A 203 11.29 5.89 17.94
N GLY A 204 11.58 6.93 18.72
CA GLY A 204 12.89 7.57 18.69
C GLY A 204 14.03 6.56 18.91
N GLY A 205 15.02 6.56 18.02
CA GLY A 205 16.17 5.66 18.05
C GLY A 205 15.93 4.25 17.50
N ALA A 206 14.68 3.88 17.19
CA ALA A 206 14.33 2.58 16.62
C ALA A 206 14.19 2.63 15.08
N TYR A 207 13.96 1.48 14.45
CA TYR A 207 13.93 1.36 12.99
C TYR A 207 12.72 2.09 12.38
N GLY A 208 13.00 3.19 11.66
CA GLY A 208 12.01 4.04 11.01
C GLY A 208 11.61 5.27 11.83
N GLY A 209 11.95 5.31 13.12
CA GLY A 209 11.67 6.45 13.99
C GLY A 209 12.74 7.54 13.94
N TYR A 210 12.49 8.62 14.67
CA TYR A 210 13.36 9.80 14.73
C TYR A 210 14.74 9.46 15.31
N ASN A 211 15.81 9.95 14.68
CA ASN A 211 17.18 9.81 15.18
C ASN A 211 18.00 11.06 14.87
N SER A 212 18.22 11.91 15.89
CA SER A 212 18.96 13.17 15.77
C SER A 212 20.41 13.00 15.31
N ALA A 213 21.02 11.84 15.53
CA ALA A 213 22.37 11.54 15.06
C ALA A 213 22.43 11.17 13.57
N GLN A 214 21.28 10.96 12.92
CA GLN A 214 21.17 10.77 11.47
C GLN A 214 20.67 12.03 10.78
N HIS A 215 19.57 12.61 11.27
CA HIS A 215 19.04 13.88 10.81
C HIS A 215 18.13 14.51 11.87
N SER A 216 18.16 15.83 12.02
CA SER A 216 17.41 16.53 13.06
C SER A 216 15.96 16.87 12.67
N THR A 217 15.65 16.97 11.37
CA THR A 217 14.32 17.40 10.89
C THR A 217 13.55 16.34 10.11
N ASP A 218 14.18 15.20 9.79
CA ASP A 218 13.67 14.30 8.77
C ASP A 218 13.23 12.97 9.37
N PHE A 219 11.93 12.86 9.61
CA PHE A 219 11.30 11.68 10.16
C PHE A 219 9.80 11.74 9.87
N PHE A 220 9.13 10.59 9.90
CA PHE A 220 7.68 10.54 9.78
C PHE A 220 7.05 11.12 11.06
N CYS A 221 6.62 12.37 11.01
CA CYS A 221 6.17 13.14 12.18
C CYS A 221 4.99 12.51 12.94
N THR A 222 4.15 11.74 12.24
CA THR A 222 3.01 11.01 12.81
C THR A 222 3.38 9.61 13.33
N GLY A 223 4.60 9.15 13.07
CA GLY A 223 5.01 7.76 13.28
C GLY A 223 4.42 6.79 12.26
N ILE A 224 3.95 7.27 11.11
CA ILE A 224 3.33 6.46 10.05
C ILE A 224 3.95 6.85 8.71
N GLY A 225 4.70 5.94 8.10
CA GLY A 225 5.34 6.16 6.81
C GLY A 225 4.48 5.68 5.63
N ILE A 226 4.83 6.11 4.41
CA ILE A 226 4.16 5.68 3.17
C ILE A 226 5.14 4.88 2.32
N GLN A 227 5.04 3.55 2.35
CA GLN A 227 5.89 2.67 1.55
C GLN A 227 5.36 2.43 0.14
N LYS A 228 4.11 2.81 -0.17
CA LYS A 228 3.43 2.62 -1.47
C LYS A 228 4.29 2.96 -2.70
N PHE A 229 5.09 4.02 -2.62
CA PHE A 229 5.91 4.53 -3.73
C PHE A 229 7.36 4.04 -3.71
N VAL A 230 7.74 3.20 -2.75
CA VAL A 230 9.12 2.77 -2.61
C VAL A 230 9.31 1.47 -3.37
N HIS A 231 10.21 1.39 -4.33
CA HIS A 231 10.57 0.08 -4.87
C HIS A 231 11.40 -0.69 -3.83
N PRO A 232 11.13 -1.98 -3.54
CA PRO A 232 11.85 -2.71 -2.50
C PRO A 232 13.37 -2.80 -2.67
N GLU A 233 13.86 -2.73 -3.91
CA GLU A 233 15.29 -2.71 -4.24
C GLU A 233 15.91 -1.31 -4.29
N SER A 234 15.12 -0.24 -4.18
CA SER A 234 15.67 1.12 -4.12
C SER A 234 16.45 1.33 -2.83
N THR A 235 17.69 1.82 -2.95
CA THR A 235 18.60 2.08 -1.83
C THR A 235 19.02 3.56 -1.75
N SER A 236 19.46 4.02 -0.57
CA SER A 236 19.91 5.40 -0.34
C SER A 236 21.26 5.73 -0.99
N GLY A 237 21.55 7.04 -1.07
CA GLY A 237 22.89 7.58 -1.29
C GLY A 237 23.24 7.93 -2.74
N ALA A 238 22.58 7.32 -3.74
CA ALA A 238 22.90 7.58 -5.14
C ALA A 238 21.70 7.33 -6.06
N TRP A 239 21.64 8.00 -7.21
CA TRP A 239 20.56 7.79 -8.18
C TRP A 239 20.60 6.40 -8.81
N GLN A 240 21.80 5.86 -9.08
CA GLN A 240 22.01 4.52 -9.70
C GLN A 240 21.40 3.39 -8.87
N ARG A 241 21.17 3.68 -7.60
CA ARG A 241 20.69 2.77 -6.57
C ARG A 241 19.17 2.79 -6.41
N THR A 242 18.49 3.64 -7.16
CA THR A 242 17.04 3.77 -7.14
C THR A 242 16.42 3.11 -8.37
N ILE A 243 15.39 2.31 -8.17
CA ILE A 243 14.57 1.78 -9.26
C ILE A 243 13.52 2.81 -9.60
N LYS A 244 13.53 3.20 -10.87
CA LYS A 244 12.61 4.18 -11.44
C LYS A 244 11.50 3.47 -12.20
N TYR A 245 10.30 4.04 -12.11
CA TYR A 245 9.11 3.53 -12.77
C TYR A 245 8.22 4.72 -13.16
N PRO A 246 7.39 4.59 -14.21
CA PRO A 246 6.48 5.66 -14.58
C PRO A 246 5.41 5.83 -13.51
N TYR A 247 5.23 7.05 -12.99
CA TYR A 247 4.19 7.31 -12.01
C TYR A 247 2.81 7.20 -12.68
N PRO A 248 1.90 6.35 -12.19
CA PRO A 248 0.61 6.18 -12.86
C PRO A 248 -0.24 7.45 -12.80
N ILE A 249 -0.67 7.94 -13.98
CA ILE A 249 -1.69 8.97 -14.13
C ILE A 249 -3.08 8.30 -14.20
N ILE A 250 -3.19 7.24 -15.01
CA ILE A 250 -4.40 6.40 -15.12
C ILE A 250 -3.99 4.93 -15.09
N ARG A 251 -4.72 4.15 -14.30
CA ARG A 251 -4.63 2.68 -14.22
C ARG A 251 -5.99 2.05 -14.49
N LEU A 252 -5.99 0.75 -14.80
CA LEU A 252 -7.23 0.02 -15.05
C LEU A 252 -8.18 0.04 -13.84
N ALA A 253 -7.65 -0.02 -12.61
CA ALA A 253 -8.46 0.12 -11.41
C ALA A 253 -9.17 1.48 -11.33
N ASP A 254 -8.55 2.55 -11.82
CA ASP A 254 -9.16 3.89 -11.82
C ASP A 254 -10.35 3.92 -12.80
N LEU A 255 -10.23 3.27 -13.98
CA LEU A 255 -11.35 3.14 -14.93
C LEU A 255 -12.53 2.37 -14.33
N TYR A 256 -12.29 1.29 -13.59
CA TYR A 256 -13.36 0.55 -12.92
C TYR A 256 -14.03 1.36 -11.80
N LEU A 257 -13.27 2.09 -11.00
CA LEU A 257 -13.83 2.93 -9.94
C LEU A 257 -14.62 4.12 -10.52
N MET A 258 -14.10 4.78 -11.56
CA MET A 258 -14.82 5.83 -12.29
C MET A 258 -16.10 5.29 -12.93
N LYS A 259 -16.08 4.06 -13.48
CA LYS A 259 -17.29 3.39 -14.01
C LYS A 259 -18.31 3.16 -12.91
N ALA A 260 -17.89 2.63 -11.76
CA ALA A 260 -18.77 2.37 -10.63
C ALA A 260 -19.45 3.66 -10.13
N GLU A 261 -18.67 4.73 -9.97
CA GLU A 261 -19.17 6.06 -9.57
C GLU A 261 -20.15 6.63 -10.61
N ALA A 262 -19.77 6.67 -11.89
CA ALA A 262 -20.61 7.25 -12.93
C ALA A 262 -21.93 6.48 -13.11
N LEU A 263 -21.90 5.14 -13.02
CA LEU A 263 -23.11 4.32 -13.05
C LEU A 263 -23.99 4.54 -11.81
N ASN A 264 -23.39 4.70 -10.62
CA ASN A 264 -24.13 4.97 -9.40
C ASN A 264 -24.86 6.32 -9.46
N GLU A 265 -24.23 7.34 -10.02
CA GLU A 265 -24.81 8.68 -10.15
C GLU A 265 -25.78 8.84 -11.33
N TYR A 266 -25.64 8.00 -12.36
CA TYR A 266 -26.56 7.98 -13.49
C TYR A 266 -27.84 7.20 -13.20
N ASN A 267 -27.77 6.11 -12.44
CA ASN A 267 -28.94 5.32 -12.08
C ASN A 267 -29.54 5.82 -10.76
N ASP A 268 -30.82 5.54 -10.52
CA ASP A 268 -31.48 5.98 -9.28
C ASP A 268 -31.08 5.11 -8.07
N ALA A 269 -30.45 3.95 -8.32
CA ALA A 269 -29.88 3.05 -7.33
C ALA A 269 -28.69 2.27 -7.93
N PRO A 270 -27.77 1.74 -7.10
CA PRO A 270 -26.67 0.91 -7.57
C PRO A 270 -27.19 -0.32 -8.33
N THR A 271 -26.74 -0.50 -9.57
CA THR A 271 -27.05 -1.69 -10.37
C THR A 271 -26.00 -2.78 -10.17
N GLN A 272 -26.25 -3.98 -10.68
CA GLN A 272 -25.23 -5.06 -10.65
C GLN A 272 -23.93 -4.65 -11.36
N GLU A 273 -24.00 -3.79 -12.37
CA GLU A 273 -22.81 -3.27 -13.06
C GLU A 273 -21.93 -2.40 -12.15
N VAL A 274 -22.55 -1.59 -11.26
CA VAL A 274 -21.82 -0.83 -10.22
C VAL A 274 -21.07 -1.79 -9.32
N TYR A 275 -21.75 -2.81 -8.80
CA TYR A 275 -21.15 -3.81 -7.92
C TYR A 275 -20.05 -4.60 -8.61
N ASN A 276 -20.26 -5.02 -9.86
CA ASN A 276 -19.25 -5.75 -10.62
C ASN A 276 -17.97 -4.91 -10.81
N ALA A 277 -18.10 -3.63 -11.16
CA ALA A 277 -16.94 -2.76 -11.36
C ALA A 277 -16.15 -2.53 -10.07
N ILE A 278 -16.80 -2.22 -8.95
CA ILE A 278 -16.10 -2.04 -7.66
C ILE A 278 -15.53 -3.35 -7.12
N ASN A 279 -16.23 -4.48 -7.31
CA ASN A 279 -15.81 -5.77 -6.79
C ASN A 279 -14.53 -6.29 -7.45
N LEU A 280 -14.26 -5.98 -8.72
CA LEU A 280 -12.99 -6.29 -9.37
C LEU A 280 -11.79 -5.72 -8.60
N VAL A 281 -11.91 -4.49 -8.10
CA VAL A 281 -10.84 -3.83 -7.31
C VAL A 281 -10.76 -4.39 -5.89
N ARG A 282 -11.91 -4.71 -5.29
CA ARG A 282 -11.99 -5.28 -3.93
C ARG A 282 -11.42 -6.69 -3.85
N GLU A 283 -11.75 -7.53 -4.82
CA GLU A 283 -11.27 -8.90 -4.93
C GLU A 283 -9.75 -8.93 -5.11
N ARG A 284 -9.19 -8.09 -6.02
CA ARG A 284 -7.73 -7.94 -6.13
C ARG A 284 -7.11 -7.50 -4.80
N ALA A 285 -7.77 -6.61 -4.06
CA ALA A 285 -7.29 -6.13 -2.76
C ALA A 285 -7.42 -7.17 -1.64
N GLY A 286 -7.99 -8.34 -1.91
CA GLY A 286 -8.17 -9.42 -0.94
C GLY A 286 -9.23 -9.12 0.11
N ILE A 287 -10.22 -8.27 -0.20
CA ILE A 287 -11.36 -7.99 0.68
C ILE A 287 -12.68 -8.47 0.05
N PRO A 288 -13.70 -8.81 0.86
CA PRO A 288 -14.93 -9.39 0.33
C PRO A 288 -15.73 -8.41 -0.54
N ARG A 289 -16.60 -8.93 -1.40
CA ARG A 289 -17.49 -8.14 -2.26
C ARG A 289 -18.41 -7.25 -1.45
N VAL A 290 -18.80 -6.10 -2.00
CA VAL A 290 -19.67 -5.11 -1.32
C VAL A 290 -20.96 -5.78 -0.86
N GLU A 291 -21.61 -6.51 -1.77
CA GLU A 291 -22.90 -7.17 -1.50
C GLU A 291 -22.79 -8.21 -0.38
N SER A 292 -21.62 -8.83 -0.19
CA SER A 292 -21.42 -9.84 0.84
C SER A 292 -21.26 -9.26 2.24
N VAL A 293 -20.76 -8.03 2.36
CA VAL A 293 -20.45 -7.40 3.67
C VAL A 293 -21.55 -6.47 4.16
N TRP A 294 -22.47 -6.09 3.27
CA TRP A 294 -23.61 -5.22 3.54
C TRP A 294 -24.98 -5.94 3.45
N ALA A 295 -24.98 -7.27 3.30
CA ALA A 295 -26.18 -8.10 3.29
C ALA A 295 -26.82 -8.29 4.68
#